data_AF-A0A1E3Q7W8-F1
#
_entry.id   AF-A0A1E3Q7W8-F1
#
_cell.length_a   1.000
_cell.length_b   1.000
_cell.length_c   1.000
_cell.angle_alpha   90.00
_cell.angle_beta   90.00
_cell.angle_gamma   90.00
#
_symmetry.space_group_name_H-M   'P 1'
#
loop_
_entity.id
_entity.type
_entity.pdbx_description
1 polymer ?
#
loop_
_entity_poly.entity_id
_entity_poly.type
_entity_poly.pdbx_seq_one_letter_code
_entity_poly.pdbx_strand_id
1 'polypeptide(L)'
;RLLISSFTDDQMERYETFRRANISRGGVKKLANAVLNQSITNNVAVAISGFSKVFMGEVIERALDVQRRIDPQDPLNPYAPPTPLLPEHIREAWRLYKQEIALVPAAHWRRAGGQGDGRMFR
;
A
#
# COMPACT_ATOMS: atom_id res chain seq x y z
N ARG A 1 21.89 9.26 5.82
CA ARG A 1 22.09 8.76 7.20
C ARG A 1 21.73 9.78 8.28
N LEU A 2 21.70 11.08 7.97
CA LEU A 2 21.35 12.17 8.91
C LEU A 2 19.95 12.07 9.56
N LEU A 3 18.94 11.56 8.85
CA LEU A 3 17.56 11.47 9.37
C LEU A 3 17.39 10.41 10.46
N ILE A 4 17.97 9.23 10.29
CA ILE A 4 17.82 8.12 11.26
C ILE A 4 18.54 8.45 12.56
N SER A 5 19.67 9.17 12.49
CA SER A 5 20.44 9.60 13.66
C SER A 5 19.75 10.69 14.50
N SER A 6 18.68 11.31 13.99
CA SER A 6 17.92 12.35 14.69
C SER A 6 16.53 11.89 15.12
N PHE A 7 16.23 10.59 15.04
CA PHE A 7 14.95 10.07 15.50
C PHE A 7 14.87 10.09 17.03
N THR A 8 13.68 10.41 17.52
CA THR A 8 13.30 10.07 18.90
C THR A 8 13.23 8.55 19.06
N ASP A 9 13.31 8.06 20.30
CA ASP A 9 13.29 6.62 20.59
C ASP A 9 12.06 5.92 20.00
N ASP A 10 10.88 6.55 20.15
CA ASP A 10 9.62 6.05 19.63
C ASP A 10 9.57 6.07 18.08
N GLN A 11 10.12 7.10 17.43
CA GLN A 11 10.25 7.10 15.97
C GLN A 11 11.19 5.99 15.47
N MET A 12 12.26 5.72 16.21
CA MET A 12 13.21 4.67 15.87
C MET A 12 12.58 3.29 16.04
N GLU A 13 11.79 3.07 17.09
CA GLU A 13 11.03 1.84 17.32
C GLU A 13 10.03 1.59 16.18
N ARG A 14 9.25 2.60 15.78
CA ARG A 14 8.32 2.50 14.66
C ARG A 14 9.04 2.18 13.34
N TYR A 15 10.18 2.82 13.10
CA TYR A 15 10.99 2.58 11.91
C TYR A 15 11.53 1.14 11.87
N GLU A 16 12.09 0.63 12.96
CA GLU A 16 12.58 -0.74 13.05
C GLU A 16 11.45 -1.76 12.86
N THR A 17 10.28 -1.50 13.43
CA THR A 17 9.08 -2.32 13.23
C THR A 17 8.69 -2.36 11.75
N PHE A 18 8.60 -1.21 11.08
CA PHE A 18 8.32 -1.15 9.64
C PHE A 18 9.39 -1.86 8.79
N ARG A 19 10.67 -1.67 9.13
CA ARG A 19 11.81 -2.27 8.42
C ARG A 19 11.76 -3.80 8.48
N ARG A 20 11.39 -4.36 9.64
CA ARG A 20 11.30 -5.81 9.89
C ARG A 20 9.99 -6.43 9.43
N ALA A 21 8.91 -5.65 9.32
CA ALA A 21 7.62 -6.12 8.85
C ALA A 21 7.72 -6.73 7.45
N ASN A 22 7.24 -7.96 7.27
CA ASN A 22 7.28 -8.68 6.01
C ASN A 22 5.99 -9.47 5.79
N ILE A 23 5.58 -9.63 4.54
CA ILE A 23 4.43 -10.44 4.16
C ILE A 23 4.87 -11.91 4.03
N SER A 24 4.13 -12.81 4.68
CA SER A 24 4.41 -14.26 4.66
C SER A 24 4.41 -14.81 3.24
N ARG A 25 5.58 -15.25 2.77
CA ARG A 25 5.74 -15.88 1.45
C ARG A 25 4.87 -17.13 1.32
N GLY A 26 4.71 -17.90 2.40
CA GLY A 26 3.83 -19.07 2.44
C GLY A 26 2.36 -18.70 2.28
N GLY A 27 1.92 -17.63 2.94
CA GLY A 27 0.56 -17.09 2.78
C GLY A 27 0.30 -16.60 1.35
N VAL A 28 1.25 -15.88 0.77
CA VAL A 28 1.18 -15.40 -0.63
C VAL A 28 1.07 -16.57 -1.60
N LYS A 29 1.87 -17.63 -1.42
CA LYS A 29 1.76 -18.84 -2.25
C LYS A 29 0.40 -19.52 -2.14
N LYS A 30 -0.14 -19.65 -0.93
CA LYS A 30 -1.47 -20.23 -0.71
C LYS A 30 -2.55 -19.40 -1.40
N LEU A 31 -2.49 -18.07 -1.31
CA LEU A 31 -3.43 -17.17 -1.96
C LEU A 31 -3.32 -17.24 -3.49
N ALA A 32 -2.10 -17.19 -4.03
CA ALA A 32 -1.88 -17.29 -5.47
C ALA A 32 -2.40 -18.63 -6.02
N ASN A 33 -2.19 -19.72 -5.29
CA ASN A 33 -2.73 -21.02 -5.65
C ASN A 33 -4.26 -21.05 -5.60
N ALA A 34 -4.88 -20.47 -4.58
CA ALA A 34 -6.34 -20.40 -4.48
C ALA A 34 -6.99 -19.59 -5.61
N VAL A 35 -6.33 -18.53 -6.09
CA VAL A 35 -6.87 -17.63 -7.13
C VAL A 35 -6.60 -18.16 -8.55
N LEU A 36 -5.37 -18.64 -8.80
CA LEU A 36 -4.92 -19.01 -10.15
C LEU A 36 -4.98 -20.52 -10.40
N ASN A 37 -5.24 -21.31 -9.34
CA ASN A 37 -5.11 -22.77 -9.35
C ASN A 37 -3.73 -23.27 -9.81
N GLN A 38 -2.68 -22.45 -9.57
CA GLN A 38 -1.32 -22.70 -10.00
C GLN A 38 -0.33 -22.51 -8.86
N SER A 39 0.74 -23.31 -8.85
CA SER A 39 1.84 -23.09 -7.91
C SER A 39 2.77 -21.99 -8.43
N ILE A 40 3.30 -21.16 -7.52
CA ILE A 40 4.22 -20.08 -7.88
C ILE A 40 5.61 -20.31 -7.27
N THR A 41 6.64 -19.83 -7.94
CA THR A 41 8.03 -19.92 -7.48
C THR A 41 8.30 -18.97 -6.30
N ASN A 42 9.40 -19.20 -5.58
CA ASN A 42 9.81 -18.32 -4.48
C ASN A 42 10.05 -16.88 -4.92
N ASN A 43 10.63 -16.66 -6.11
CA ASN A 43 10.92 -15.32 -6.62
C ASN A 43 9.64 -14.54 -6.91
N VAL A 44 8.63 -15.20 -7.47
CA VAL A 44 7.30 -14.59 -7.69
C VAL A 44 6.65 -14.25 -6.34
N ALA A 45 6.73 -15.14 -5.35
CA ALA A 45 6.22 -14.85 -4.02
C ALA A 45 6.92 -13.65 -3.37
N VAL A 46 8.24 -13.48 -3.56
CA VAL A 46 8.99 -12.30 -3.08
C VAL A 46 8.52 -11.03 -3.76
N ALA A 47 8.35 -11.05 -5.09
CA ALA A 47 7.87 -9.89 -5.84
C ALA A 47 6.47 -9.47 -5.37
N ILE A 48 5.53 -10.43 -5.26
CA ILE A 48 4.17 -10.17 -4.76
C ILE A 48 4.21 -9.63 -3.32
N SER A 49 4.98 -10.25 -2.42
CA SER A 49 5.16 -9.74 -1.05
C SER A 49 5.67 -8.29 -1.03
N GLY A 50 6.57 -7.92 -1.95
CA GLY A 50 7.07 -6.55 -2.11
C GLY A 50 5.96 -5.59 -2.53
N PHE A 51 5.22 -5.91 -3.58
CA PHE A 51 4.07 -5.10 -4.03
C PHE A 51 2.99 -4.98 -2.96
N SER A 52 2.65 -6.07 -2.26
CA SER A 52 1.71 -6.05 -1.15
C SER A 52 2.17 -5.13 -0.02
N LYS A 53 3.47 -5.08 0.29
CA LYS A 53 4.00 -4.19 1.34
C LYS A 53 3.89 -2.72 0.94
N VAL A 54 4.21 -2.38 -0.32
CA VAL A 54 4.03 -1.02 -0.85
C VAL A 54 2.56 -0.61 -0.79
N PHE A 55 1.68 -1.47 -1.30
CA PHE A 55 0.23 -1.27 -1.27
C PHE A 55 -0.30 -1.00 0.14
N MET A 56 0.09 -1.82 1.12
CA MET A 56 -0.31 -1.60 2.52
C MET A 56 0.19 -0.26 3.06
N GLY A 57 1.43 0.12 2.74
CA GLY A 57 1.99 1.43 3.12
C GLY A 57 1.15 2.58 2.58
N GLU A 58 0.83 2.56 1.29
CA GLU A 58 0.01 3.59 0.63
C GLU A 58 -1.37 3.76 1.27
N VAL A 59 -2.02 2.64 1.65
CA VAL A 59 -3.34 2.66 2.30
C VAL A 59 -3.23 3.16 3.74
N ILE A 60 -2.22 2.72 4.50
CA ILE A 60 -2.02 3.13 5.90
C ILE A 60 -1.66 4.62 5.99
N GLU A 61 -0.81 5.12 5.11
CA GLU A 61 -0.46 6.55 5.05
C GLU A 61 -1.71 7.42 4.81
N ARG A 62 -2.55 7.02 3.85
CA ARG A 62 -3.83 7.70 3.59
C ARG A 62 -4.78 7.60 4.79
N ALA A 63 -4.80 6.47 5.48
CA ALA A 63 -5.64 6.30 6.67
C ALA A 63 -5.19 7.22 7.81
N LEU A 64 -3.88 7.42 7.99
CA LEU A 64 -3.34 8.39 8.95
C LEU A 64 -3.73 9.83 8.56
N ASP A 65 -3.74 10.17 7.27
CA ASP A 65 -4.21 11.48 6.81
C ASP A 65 -5.72 11.67 7.05
N VAL A 66 -6.53 10.64 6.81
CA VAL A 66 -7.96 10.65 7.11
C VAL A 66 -8.19 10.82 8.61
N GLN A 67 -7.49 10.06 9.45
CA GLN A 67 -7.57 10.17 10.90
C GLN A 67 -7.30 11.60 11.37
N ARG A 68 -6.23 12.25 10.87
CA ARG A 68 -5.91 13.65 11.22
C ARG A 68 -7.00 14.65 10.84
N ARG A 69 -7.83 14.34 9.84
CA ARG A 69 -8.94 15.19 9.38
C ARG A 69 -10.23 14.96 10.16
N ILE A 70 -10.52 13.70 10.50
CA ILE A 70 -11.74 13.28 11.19
C ILE A 70 -11.62 13.50 12.70
N ASP A 71 -10.49 13.09 13.26
CA ASP A 71 -10.18 13.16 14.68
C ASP A 71 -8.99 14.11 14.88
N PRO A 72 -9.19 15.43 14.74
CA PRO A 72 -8.13 16.39 15.01
C PRO A 72 -7.68 16.22 16.47
N GLN A 73 -6.36 16.28 16.68
CA GLN A 73 -5.77 16.19 18.01
C GLN A 73 -6.41 17.23 18.93
N ASP A 74 -6.75 16.81 20.15
CA ASP A 74 -7.37 17.69 21.13
C ASP A 74 -6.45 18.91 21.37
N PRO A 75 -6.86 20.13 20.99
CA PRO A 75 -6.03 21.31 21.16
C PRO A 75 -5.73 21.63 22.62
N LEU A 76 -6.51 21.09 23.57
CA LEU A 76 -6.31 21.25 25.00
C LEU A 76 -5.32 20.23 25.59
N ASN A 77 -5.02 19.14 24.87
CA ASN A 77 -4.06 18.13 25.30
C ASN A 77 -3.14 17.70 24.13
N PRO A 78 -2.10 18.49 23.82
CA PRO A 78 -1.15 18.18 22.75
C PRO A 78 -0.25 16.96 23.05
N TYR A 79 -0.28 16.45 24.28
CA TYR A 79 0.49 15.27 24.71
C TYR A 79 -0.36 13.99 24.71
N ALA A 80 -1.61 14.06 24.23
CA ALA A 80 -2.44 12.88 24.08
C ALA A 80 -1.74 11.87 23.15
N PRO A 81 -1.69 10.58 23.52
CA PRO A 81 -1.14 9.57 22.64
C PRO A 81 -1.96 9.48 21.35
N PRO A 82 -1.32 9.21 20.20
CA PRO A 82 -2.05 9.06 18.94
C PRO A 82 -3.09 7.94 19.06
N THR A 83 -4.32 8.23 18.63
CA THR A 83 -5.37 7.22 18.61
C THR A 83 -5.02 6.12 17.61
N PRO A 84 -5.44 4.86 17.86
CA PRO A 84 -5.25 3.79 16.88
C PRO A 84 -6.10 4.05 15.63
N LEU A 85 -5.64 3.56 14.48
CA LEU A 85 -6.43 3.59 13.24
C LEU A 85 -7.72 2.79 13.41
N LEU A 86 -8.85 3.46 13.16
CA LEU A 86 -10.18 2.87 13.22
C LEU A 86 -10.59 2.29 11.85
N PRO A 87 -11.56 1.36 11.81
CA PRO A 87 -12.06 0.79 10.56
C PRO A 87 -12.58 1.85 9.58
N GLU A 88 -13.15 2.94 10.07
CA GLU A 88 -13.63 4.06 9.24
C GLU A 88 -12.50 4.79 8.51
N HIS A 89 -11.35 4.99 9.16
CA HIS A 89 -10.17 5.62 8.54
C HIS A 89 -9.66 4.78 7.38
N ILE A 90 -9.61 3.45 7.54
CA ILE A 90 -9.16 2.52 6.50
C ILE A 90 -10.15 2.48 5.33
N ARG A 91 -11.47 2.46 5.60
CA ARG A 91 -12.49 2.43 4.54
C ARG A 91 -12.44 3.70 3.70
N GLU A 92 -12.29 4.85 4.33
CA GLU A 92 -12.21 6.12 3.62
C GLU A 92 -10.88 6.26 2.87
N ALA A 93 -9.78 5.82 3.46
CA ALA A 93 -8.49 5.73 2.77
C ALA A 93 -8.57 4.86 1.51
N TRP A 94 -9.25 3.72 1.57
CA TRP A 94 -9.48 2.85 0.41
C TRP A 94 -10.35 3.53 -0.66
N ARG A 95 -11.36 4.29 -0.25
CA ARG A 95 -12.20 5.07 -1.18
C ARG A 95 -11.35 6.11 -1.93
N LEU A 96 -10.52 6.86 -1.21
CA LEU A 96 -9.62 7.87 -1.78
C LEU A 96 -8.54 7.23 -2.68
N TYR A 97 -7.95 6.12 -2.25
CA TYR A 97 -6.97 5.36 -3.03
C TYR A 97 -7.52 4.95 -4.39
N LYS A 98 -8.74 4.41 -4.43
CA LYS A 98 -9.39 4.04 -5.69
C LYS A 98 -9.65 5.24 -6.60
N GLN A 99 -10.00 6.40 -6.04
CA GLN A 99 -10.21 7.62 -6.84
C GLN A 99 -8.90 8.08 -7.46
N GLU A 100 -7.81 8.06 -6.71
CA GLU A 100 -6.49 8.44 -7.20
C GLU A 100 -5.96 7.48 -8.27
N ILE A 101 -6.11 6.17 -8.06
CA ILE A 101 -5.70 5.17 -9.06
C ILE A 101 -6.58 5.20 -10.31
N ALA A 102 -7.90 5.41 -10.17
CA ALA A 102 -8.79 5.51 -11.31
C ALA A 102 -8.48 6.72 -12.21
N LEU A 103 -7.77 7.72 -11.68
CA LEU A 103 -7.29 8.88 -12.43
C LEU A 103 -5.97 8.62 -13.17
N VAL A 104 -5.25 7.52 -12.88
CA VAL A 104 -4.16 7.05 -13.75
C VAL A 104 -4.82 6.53 -15.02
N PRO A 105 -4.63 7.19 -16.18
CA PRO A 105 -5.22 6.72 -17.42
C PRO A 105 -4.77 5.29 -17.61
N ALA A 106 -5.72 4.35 -17.70
CA ALA A 106 -5.43 2.98 -18.12
C ALA A 106 -4.44 3.09 -19.27
N ALA A 107 -3.26 2.50 -19.13
CA ALA A 107 -2.15 2.65 -20.07
C ALA A 107 -2.66 2.34 -21.48
N HIS A 108 -3.14 3.38 -22.16
CA HIS A 108 -3.45 3.33 -23.56
C HIS A 108 -2.07 3.29 -24.16
N TRP A 109 -1.59 2.08 -24.45
CA TRP A 109 -0.44 1.89 -25.31
C TRP A 109 -0.68 2.80 -26.52
N ARG A 110 0.02 3.93 -26.57
CA ARG A 110 0.01 4.77 -27.75
C ARG A 110 0.58 3.87 -28.83
N ARG A 111 -0.28 3.46 -29.77
CA ARG A 111 0.15 2.87 -31.03
C ARG A 111 0.94 3.93 -31.77
N ALA A 112 2.21 4.07 -31.41
CA ALA A 112 3.19 4.78 -32.20
C ALA A 112 3.51 3.87 -33.38
N GLY A 113 2.74 4.03 -34.46
CA GLY A 113 3.02 3.42 -35.76
C GLY A 113 1.93 2.46 -36.24
N GLY A 114 1.27 2.85 -37.33
CA GLY A 114 0.60 1.91 -38.25
C GLY A 114 -0.91 1.79 -38.08
N GLN A 115 -1.63 2.18 -39.12
CA GLN A 115 -2.98 1.70 -39.40
C GLN A 115 -2.99 0.17 -39.33
N GLY A 116 -3.65 -0.41 -38.33
CA GLY A 116 -3.82 -1.85 -38.23
C GLY A 116 -4.96 -2.16 -37.29
N ASP A 117 -6.19 -2.23 -37.81
CA ASP A 117 -7.42 -2.52 -37.05
C ASP A 117 -7.41 -3.93 -36.44
N GLY A 118 -6.61 -4.17 -35.39
CA GLY A 118 -6.83 -5.08 -34.24
C GLY A 118 -7.48 -6.46 -34.41
N ARG A 119 -7.66 -6.98 -35.63
CA ARG A 119 -8.52 -8.13 -35.96
C ARG A 119 -7.76 -9.36 -36.42
N MET A 120 -6.52 -9.56 -35.97
CA MET A 120 -5.68 -10.64 -36.52
C MET A 120 -5.50 -11.87 -35.63
N PHE A 121 -6.12 -11.95 -34.45
CA PHE A 121 -6.13 -13.22 -33.71
C PHE A 121 -7.51 -13.47 -33.09
N ARG A 122 -8.35 -14.15 -33.88
CA ARG A 122 -9.37 -15.08 -33.40
C ARG A 122 -8.80 -16.48 -33.50
#